data_AF-A0A2K8XRE8-F1
#
_entry.id   AF-A0A2K8XRE8-F1
#
_cell.length_a   1.000
_cell.length_b   1.000
_cell.length_c   1.000
_cell.angle_alpha   90.00
_cell.angle_beta   90.00
_cell.angle_gamma   90.00
#
_symmetry.space_group_name_H-M   'P 1'
#
loop_
_entity.id
_entity.type
_entity.pdbx_description
1 polymer ?
#
loop_
_entity_poly.entity_id
_entity_poly.type
_entity_poly.pdbx_seq_one_letter_code
_entity_poly.pdbx_strand_id
1 'polypeptide(L)'
;MTETLISLISIFIGIIGAISAGFIFKKYSFGIVGNTISGVFGSVFLIKSFGRLGFNPQSIVQNGTFNGLLFSINCIVSFLGGVFVLIIIKKISQKMNKKGTN
;
A
#
# COMPACT_ATOMS: atom_id res chain seq x y z
N MET A 1 -0.98 4.57 -21.85
CA MET A 1 -0.87 3.18 -21.37
C MET A 1 0.24 2.98 -20.33
N THR A 2 1.29 3.80 -20.31
CA THR A 2 2.37 3.71 -19.31
C THR A 2 1.88 3.98 -17.87
N GLU A 3 0.89 4.86 -17.70
CA GLU A 3 0.31 5.19 -16.40
C GLU A 3 -0.35 4.00 -15.71
N THR A 4 -1.07 3.16 -16.45
CA THR A 4 -1.72 1.96 -15.91
C THR A 4 -0.69 0.91 -15.51
N LEU A 5 0.40 0.77 -16.28
CA LEU A 5 1.52 -0.09 -15.92
C LEU A 5 2.19 0.35 -14.63
N ILE A 6 2.45 1.66 -14.47
CA ILE A 6 3.01 2.24 -13.25
C ILE A 6 2.08 1.97 -12.06
N SER A 7 0.76 2.16 -12.23
CA SER A 7 -0.21 1.87 -11.18
C SER A 7 -0.20 0.40 -10.76
N LEU A 8 -0.10 -0.54 -11.71
CA LEU A 8 -0.03 -1.97 -11.42
C LEU A 8 1.26 -2.34 -10.68
N ILE A 9 2.41 -1.81 -11.11
CA ILE A 9 3.70 -2.01 -10.44
C ILE A 9 3.63 -1.47 -9.01
N SER A 10 3.05 -0.29 -8.83
CA SER A 10 2.87 0.35 -7.53
C SER A 10 2.03 -0.51 -6.58
N ILE A 11 0.92 -1.07 -7.07
CA ILE A 11 0.06 -1.99 -6.29
C ILE A 11 0.82 -3.27 -5.96
N PHE A 12 1.59 -3.81 -6.91
CA PHE A 12 2.38 -5.02 -6.71
C PHE A 12 3.44 -4.84 -5.60
N ILE A 13 4.16 -3.71 -5.61
CA ILE A 13 5.10 -3.33 -4.55
C ILE A 13 4.39 -3.20 -3.20
N GLY A 14 3.17 -2.67 -3.22
CA GLY A 14 2.26 -2.61 -2.08
C GLY A 14 1.93 -3.96 -1.46
N ILE A 15 1.57 -4.93 -2.31
CA ILE A 15 1.30 -6.32 -1.91
C ILE A 15 2.55 -6.94 -1.29
N ILE A 16 3.72 -6.77 -1.92
CA ILE A 16 4.99 -7.26 -1.39
C ILE A 16 5.24 -6.68 0.00
N GLY A 17 5.05 -5.37 0.19
CA GLY A 17 5.21 -4.72 1.48
C GLY A 17 4.31 -5.32 2.56
N ALA A 18 3.03 -5.49 2.28
CA ALA A 18 2.09 -6.08 3.24
C ALA A 18 2.40 -7.55 3.56
N ILE A 19 2.78 -8.36 2.56
CA ILE A 19 3.16 -9.76 2.76
C ILE A 19 4.46 -9.86 3.58
N SER A 20 5.49 -9.10 3.22
CA SER A 20 6.76 -9.05 3.95
C SER A 20 6.57 -8.60 5.40
N ALA A 21 5.77 -7.57 5.63
CA ALA A 21 5.45 -7.13 6.99
C ALA A 21 4.64 -8.18 7.76
N GLY A 22 3.68 -8.84 7.13
CA GLY A 22 2.95 -9.95 7.76
C GLY A 22 3.85 -11.16 8.08
N PHE A 23 4.91 -11.37 7.31
CA PHE A 23 5.91 -12.42 7.56
C PHE A 23 6.86 -12.06 8.71
N ILE A 24 7.41 -10.85 8.72
CA ILE A 24 8.31 -10.35 9.77
C ILE A 24 7.54 -10.20 11.09
N PHE A 25 6.37 -9.57 11.03
CA PHE A 25 5.53 -9.31 12.19
C PHE A 25 4.36 -10.29 12.24
N LYS A 26 4.62 -11.57 12.53
CA LYS A 26 3.59 -12.63 12.63
C LYS A 26 2.38 -12.24 13.48
N LYS A 27 2.58 -11.41 14.51
CA LYS A 27 1.51 -10.85 15.37
C LYS A 27 0.47 -10.02 14.59
N TYR A 28 0.86 -9.41 13.48
CA TYR A 28 0.02 -8.55 12.65
C TYR A 28 -0.48 -9.21 11.36
N SER A 29 -0.09 -10.47 11.10
CA SER A 29 -0.54 -11.20 9.92
C SER A 29 -2.04 -11.53 9.98
N PHE A 30 -2.71 -11.43 8.83
CA PHE A 30 -4.07 -11.90 8.58
C PHE A 30 -4.09 -13.09 7.58
N GLY A 31 -2.95 -13.77 7.43
CA GLY A 31 -2.76 -14.79 6.40
C GLY A 31 -2.49 -14.18 5.02
N ILE A 32 -2.18 -15.02 4.04
CA ILE A 32 -1.76 -14.57 2.69
C ILE A 32 -2.85 -13.70 2.05
N VAL A 33 -4.10 -14.17 2.08
CA VAL A 33 -5.24 -13.45 1.47
C VAL A 33 -5.47 -12.09 2.13
N GLY A 34 -5.50 -12.05 3.47
CA GLY A 34 -5.70 -10.80 4.22
C GLY A 34 -4.56 -9.79 4.01
N ASN A 35 -3.33 -10.27 3.95
CA ASN A 35 -2.15 -9.43 3.70
C ASN A 35 -2.20 -8.86 2.27
N THR A 36 -2.59 -9.65 1.26
CA THR A 36 -2.75 -9.17 -0.12
C THR A 36 -3.84 -8.11 -0.23
N ILE A 37 -5.02 -8.34 0.37
CA ILE A 37 -6.12 -7.36 0.39
C ILE A 37 -5.63 -6.06 1.05
N SER A 38 -4.97 -6.14 2.21
CA SER A 38 -4.40 -4.98 2.88
C SER A 38 -3.35 -4.27 2.02
N GLY A 39 -2.54 -5.01 1.29
CA GLY A 39 -1.53 -4.47 0.39
C GLY A 39 -2.14 -3.69 -0.76
N VAL A 40 -3.12 -4.27 -1.46
CA VAL A 40 -3.84 -3.61 -2.56
C VAL A 40 -4.54 -2.35 -2.07
N PHE A 41 -5.41 -2.49 -1.07
CA PHE A 41 -6.21 -1.36 -0.59
C PHE A 41 -5.35 -0.29 0.09
N GLY A 42 -4.34 -0.68 0.88
CA GLY A 42 -3.46 0.28 1.54
C GLY A 42 -2.60 1.08 0.57
N SER A 43 -2.14 0.45 -0.50
CA SER A 43 -1.36 1.12 -1.54
C SER A 43 -2.22 2.08 -2.35
N VAL A 44 -3.38 1.63 -2.83
CA VAL A 44 -4.31 2.50 -3.58
C VAL A 44 -4.76 3.68 -2.72
N PHE A 45 -5.05 3.45 -1.44
CA PHE A 45 -5.44 4.51 -0.51
C PHE A 45 -4.36 5.57 -0.35
N LEU A 46 -3.09 5.16 -0.13
CA LEU A 46 -2.01 6.12 -0.02
C LEU A 46 -1.69 6.80 -1.34
N ILE A 47 -1.56 6.06 -2.45
CA ILE A 47 -1.31 6.67 -3.78
C ILE A 47 -2.37 7.72 -4.09
N LYS A 48 -3.64 7.44 -3.82
CA LYS A 48 -4.74 8.39 -4.09
C LYS A 48 -4.74 9.59 -3.13
N SER A 49 -4.36 9.39 -1.87
CA SER A 49 -4.21 10.47 -0.89
C SER A 49 -3.04 11.39 -1.25
N PHE A 50 -1.90 10.81 -1.63
CA PHE A 50 -0.70 11.51 -2.10
C PHE A 50 -0.79 11.98 -3.55
N GLY A 51 -1.78 11.52 -4.31
CA GLY A 51 -2.03 11.94 -5.70
C GLY A 51 -2.34 13.44 -5.80
N ARG A 52 -2.91 14.05 -4.76
CA ARG A 52 -3.11 15.51 -4.66
C ARG A 52 -1.81 16.30 -4.51
N LEU A 53 -0.75 15.66 -4.04
CA LEU A 53 0.59 16.25 -3.92
C LEU A 53 1.43 16.05 -5.20
N GLY A 54 0.84 15.48 -6.26
CA GLY A 54 1.51 15.24 -7.53
C GLY A 54 2.20 13.87 -7.64
N PHE A 55 1.99 12.94 -6.71
CA PHE A 55 2.57 11.58 -6.75
C PHE A 55 1.68 10.56 -7.48
N ASN A 56 0.86 11.02 -8.42
CA ASN A 56 -0.04 10.15 -9.18
C ASN A 56 0.68 9.58 -10.43
N PRO A 57 0.30 8.40 -10.96
CA PRO A 57 0.89 7.86 -12.19
C PRO A 57 0.83 8.82 -13.38
N GLN A 58 -0.23 9.64 -13.47
CA GLN A 58 -0.35 10.72 -14.48
C GLN A 58 0.76 11.78 -14.35
N SER A 59 1.13 12.13 -13.13
CA SER A 59 2.18 13.12 -12.86
C SER A 59 3.59 12.55 -13.13
N ILE A 60 3.76 11.23 -13.03
CA ILE A 60 5.03 10.54 -13.32
C ILE A 60 5.35 10.54 -14.83
N VAL A 61 4.31 10.54 -15.68
CA VAL A 61 4.41 10.45 -17.14
C VAL A 61 4.08 11.79 -17.82
N GLN A 62 4.06 12.88 -17.07
CA GLN A 62 3.66 14.18 -17.60
C GLN A 62 4.58 14.62 -18.76
N ASN A 63 3.97 15.05 -19.87
CA ASN A 63 4.63 15.50 -21.11
C ASN A 63 5.52 14.45 -21.83
N GLY A 64 5.28 13.16 -21.59
CA GLY A 64 6.05 12.08 -22.24
C GLY A 64 7.45 11.87 -21.68
N THR A 65 7.85 12.65 -20.67
CA THR A 65 9.09 12.48 -19.92
C THR A 65 8.82 11.65 -18.68
N PHE A 66 9.55 10.54 -18.51
CA PHE A 66 9.46 9.70 -17.31
C PHE A 66 10.27 10.33 -16.17
N ASN A 67 9.59 10.70 -15.09
CA ASN A 67 10.27 11.19 -13.90
C ASN A 67 10.53 10.04 -12.92
N GLY A 68 11.75 9.49 -12.98
CA GLY A 68 12.18 8.38 -12.12
C GLY A 68 12.15 8.69 -10.62
N LEU A 69 12.31 9.96 -10.23
CA LEU A 69 12.29 10.37 -8.83
C LEU A 69 10.87 10.28 -8.26
N LEU A 70 9.86 10.79 -8.98
CA LEU A 70 8.45 10.65 -8.60
C LEU A 70 8.02 9.17 -8.58
N PHE A 71 8.53 8.35 -9.50
CA PHE A 71 8.27 6.91 -9.51
C PHE A 71 8.84 6.20 -8.29
N SER A 72 10.09 6.47 -7.90
CA SER A 72 10.69 5.90 -6.69
C SER A 72 9.92 6.29 -5.42
N ILE A 73 9.49 7.55 -5.31
CA ILE A 73 8.66 7.99 -4.18
C ILE A 73 7.32 7.24 -4.17
N ASN A 74 6.66 7.13 -5.31
CA ASN A 74 5.39 6.41 -5.45
C ASN A 74 5.51 4.93 -5.02
N CYS A 75 6.62 4.28 -5.38
CA CYS A 75 6.93 2.92 -4.93
C CYS A 75 7.13 2.83 -3.40
N ILE A 76 7.90 3.73 -2.82
CA ILE A 76 8.14 3.79 -1.36
C ILE A 76 6.82 4.01 -0.61
N VAL A 77 6.01 4.98 -1.08
CA VAL A 77 4.70 5.29 -0.49
C VAL A 77 3.77 4.09 -0.57
N SER A 78 3.76 3.36 -1.68
CA SER A 78 2.92 2.17 -1.83
C SER A 78 3.36 1.03 -0.93
N PHE A 79 4.66 0.76 -0.86
CA PHE A 79 5.23 -0.21 0.05
C PHE A 79 4.82 0.10 1.49
N LEU A 80 5.05 1.34 1.93
CA LEU A 80 4.65 1.80 3.26
C LEU A 80 3.14 1.71 3.46
N GLY A 81 2.33 2.03 2.45
CA GLY A 81 0.87 1.94 2.50
C GLY A 81 0.38 0.53 2.78
N GLY A 82 0.94 -0.46 2.09
CA GLY A 82 0.63 -1.87 2.36
C GLY A 82 0.97 -2.27 3.81
N VAL A 83 2.14 -1.87 4.31
CA VAL A 83 2.61 -2.17 5.68
C VAL A 83 1.76 -1.47 6.74
N PHE A 84 1.51 -0.16 6.59
CA PHE A 84 0.79 0.65 7.57
C PHE A 84 -0.64 0.17 7.73
N VAL A 85 -1.35 -0.08 6.63
CA VAL A 85 -2.74 -0.52 6.68
C VAL A 85 -2.86 -1.88 7.33
N LEU A 86 -1.91 -2.80 7.09
CA LEU A 86 -1.89 -4.11 7.75
C LEU A 86 -1.83 -3.97 9.27
N ILE A 87 -0.91 -3.13 9.76
CA ILE A 87 -0.71 -2.88 11.19
C ILE A 87 -1.96 -2.24 11.81
N ILE A 88 -2.54 -1.25 11.14
CA ILE A 88 -3.73 -0.52 11.61
C ILE A 88 -4.94 -1.46 11.71
N ILE A 89 -5.22 -2.23 10.66
CA ILE A 89 -6.36 -3.17 10.63
C ILE A 89 -6.22 -4.20 11.76
N LYS A 90 -5.01 -4.71 12.03
CA LYS A 90 -4.81 -5.65 13.14
C LYS A 90 -5.07 -5.00 14.49
N LYS A 91 -4.55 -3.80 14.72
CA LYS A 91 -4.76 -3.06 15.98
C LYS A 91 -6.25 -2.82 16.22
N ILE A 92 -6.99 -2.43 15.19
CA ILE A 92 -8.45 -2.23 15.25
C ILE A 92 -9.14 -3.55 15.58
N SER A 93 -8.82 -4.62 14.84
CA SER A 93 -9.39 -5.96 15.05
C SER A 93 -9.16 -6.46 16.47
N GLN A 94 -7.94 -6.32 17.02
CA GLN A 94 -7.63 -6.70 18.40
C GLN A 94 -8.41 -5.87 19.42
N LYS A 95 -8.54 -4.56 19.20
CA LYS A 95 -9.29 -3.67 20.10
C LYS A 95 -10.79 -3.96 20.10
N MET A 96 -11.36 -4.29 18.94
CA MET A 96 -12.77 -4.67 18.81
C MET A 96 -13.05 -6.02 19.46
N ASN A 97 -12.20 -7.02 19.24
CA ASN A 97 -12.38 -8.35 19.84
C ASN A 97 -12.27 -8.32 21.37
N LYS A 98 -11.40 -7.45 21.91
CA LYS A 98 -11.27 -7.27 23.37
C LYS A 98 -12.50 -6.62 24.02
N LYS A 99 -13.38 -5.98 23.25
CA LYS A 99 -14.59 -5.32 23.74
C LYS A 99 -15.84 -6.21 23.71
N GLY A 100 -15.78 -7.36 23.02
CA GLY A 100 -16.90 -8.28 22.86
C GLY A 100 -17.01 -9.37 23.94
N THR A 101 -16.10 -9.40 24.93
CA THR A 101 -16.04 -10.39 26.01
C THR A 101 -16.16 -9.78 27.42
N ASN A 102 -16.93 -8.71 27.56
CA ASN A 102 -17.38 -8.20 28.86
C ASN A 102 -18.90 -8.22 28.93
#